data_AF-A0A838FEJ4-F1
#
_entry.id   AF-A0A838FEJ4-F1
#
_cell.length_a   1.000
_cell.length_b   1.000
_cell.length_c   1.000
_cell.angle_alpha   90.00
_cell.angle_beta   90.00
_cell.angle_gamma   90.00
#
_symmetry.space_group_name_H-M   'P 1'
#
loop_
_entity.id
_entity.type
_entity.pdbx_description
1 polymer ?
#
loop_
_entity_poly.entity_id
_entity_poly.type
_entity_poly.pdbx_seq_one_letter_code
_entity_poly.pdbx_strand_id
1 'polypeptide(L)'
;PAVRIDSPARARGWYFDGGTRLNTPIKPVLDLDADRLVLLATDSIERSRVAPADEPEDAPDFSEGAVELLQATLVDPLMHDVRMLGKINLLAVDGGGSSGVDRYQEARGKRPYRPIPYMFVAPSSRGALGRCATEVFRDRYGGLKGLRSPDFALLTRLLGGAGHSHGELLSYLFFEREFVDSLIEMGRSDATSWLERVDGPEAPWYLDPVDLLLGGTE
;
A
#
# COMPACT_ATOMS: atom_id res chain seq x y z
N PRO A 1 -14.79 -12.39 -4.10
CA PRO A 1 -15.97 -13.26 -3.78
C PRO A 1 -16.32 -13.09 -2.30
N ALA A 2 -17.56 -13.33 -1.89
CA ALA A 2 -17.94 -13.24 -0.48
C ALA A 2 -17.26 -14.35 0.34
N VAL A 3 -16.66 -14.01 1.47
CA VAL A 3 -16.06 -14.93 2.44
C VAL A 3 -16.89 -14.91 3.72
N ARG A 4 -17.14 -16.09 4.30
CA ARG A 4 -17.82 -16.22 5.58
C ARG A 4 -16.78 -16.33 6.70
N ILE A 5 -16.88 -15.44 7.70
CA ILE A 5 -16.11 -15.53 8.94
C ILE A 5 -17.05 -16.06 10.03
N ASP A 6 -16.68 -17.15 10.69
CA ASP A 6 -17.51 -17.78 11.74
C ASP A 6 -17.02 -17.51 13.18
N SER A 7 -15.76 -17.07 13.33
CA SER A 7 -15.10 -16.76 14.61
C SER A 7 -14.10 -15.61 14.44
N PRO A 8 -13.94 -14.70 15.43
CA PRO A 8 -14.64 -14.65 16.72
C PRO A 8 -16.11 -14.26 16.59
N ALA A 9 -16.94 -14.54 17.61
CA ALA A 9 -18.40 -14.30 17.56
C ALA A 9 -18.78 -12.87 17.17
N ARG A 10 -18.00 -11.88 17.61
CA ARG A 10 -18.17 -10.45 17.28
C ARG A 10 -17.91 -10.09 15.81
N ALA A 11 -17.20 -10.93 15.08
CA ALA A 11 -16.84 -10.75 13.67
C ALA A 11 -17.50 -11.82 12.77
N ARG A 12 -18.56 -12.45 13.26
CA ARG A 12 -19.29 -13.45 12.48
C ARG A 12 -20.13 -12.78 11.40
N GLY A 13 -19.93 -13.14 10.14
CA GLY A 13 -20.68 -12.55 9.04
C GLY A 13 -20.16 -12.92 7.65
N TRP A 14 -20.84 -12.38 6.64
CA TRP A 14 -20.38 -12.40 5.25
C TRP A 14 -19.61 -11.12 4.96
N TYR A 15 -18.40 -11.28 4.44
CA TYR A 15 -17.48 -10.22 4.10
C TYR A 15 -17.24 -10.26 2.60
N PHE A 16 -17.33 -9.11 1.95
CA PHE A 16 -16.79 -8.94 0.61
C PHE A 16 -15.44 -8.27 0.71
N ASP A 17 -14.66 -8.37 -0.37
CA ASP A 17 -13.48 -7.54 -0.50
C ASP A 17 -13.89 -6.06 -0.36
N GLY A 18 -13.31 -5.41 0.65
CA GLY A 18 -13.70 -4.08 1.08
C GLY A 18 -13.03 -2.96 0.28
N GLY A 19 -12.26 -3.27 -0.76
CA GLY A 19 -11.54 -2.27 -1.57
C GLY A 19 -12.40 -1.12 -2.12
N THR A 20 -13.74 -1.28 -2.16
CA THR A 20 -14.67 -0.23 -2.63
C THR A 20 -15.24 0.68 -1.53
N ARG A 21 -15.06 0.35 -0.24
CA ARG A 21 -15.65 1.10 0.89
C ARG A 21 -14.73 1.25 2.11
N LEU A 22 -13.53 0.69 2.09
CA LEU A 22 -12.58 0.77 3.18
C LEU A 22 -11.74 2.05 3.07
N ASN A 23 -12.28 3.15 3.57
CA ASN A 23 -11.51 4.38 3.77
C ASN A 23 -10.44 4.23 4.88
N THR A 24 -10.43 3.09 5.59
CA THR A 24 -9.48 2.75 6.65
C THR A 24 -9.08 1.27 6.48
N PRO A 25 -8.11 0.94 5.61
CA PRO A 25 -7.75 -0.44 5.29
C PRO A 25 -7.21 -1.25 6.49
N ILE A 26 -6.68 -0.60 7.54
CA ILE A 26 -6.14 -1.31 8.70
C ILE A 26 -7.23 -1.65 9.73
N LYS A 27 -8.25 -0.80 9.84
CA LYS A 27 -9.30 -0.89 10.86
C LYS A 27 -9.97 -2.26 11.00
N PRO A 28 -10.33 -2.99 9.92
CA PRO A 28 -10.95 -4.31 10.05
C PRO A 28 -10.09 -5.30 10.84
N VAL A 29 -8.77 -5.27 10.62
CA VAL A 29 -7.84 -6.16 11.34
C VAL A 29 -7.69 -5.74 12.81
N LEU A 30 -7.76 -4.44 13.10
CA LEU A 30 -7.78 -3.95 14.49
C LEU A 30 -9.06 -4.38 15.22
N ASP A 31 -10.22 -4.31 14.57
CA ASP A 31 -11.50 -4.76 15.12
C ASP A 31 -11.52 -6.29 15.35
N LEU A 32 -10.62 -7.03 14.68
CA LEU A 32 -10.37 -8.46 14.91
C LEU A 32 -9.42 -8.77 16.08
N ASP A 33 -8.95 -7.77 16.85
CA ASP A 33 -7.95 -7.88 17.95
C ASP A 33 -6.63 -8.52 17.48
N ALA A 34 -6.13 -8.15 16.30
CA ALA A 34 -4.80 -8.59 15.89
C ALA A 34 -3.73 -8.13 16.89
N ASP A 35 -2.83 -9.05 17.27
CA ASP A 35 -1.70 -8.75 18.16
C ASP A 35 -0.55 -8.07 17.42
N ARG A 36 -0.36 -8.39 16.14
CA ARG A 36 0.70 -7.87 15.28
C ARG A 36 0.20 -7.77 13.84
N LEU A 37 0.79 -6.88 13.04
CA LEU A 37 0.37 -6.65 11.65
C LEU A 37 1.52 -6.86 10.67
N VAL A 38 1.27 -7.54 9.56
CA VAL A 38 2.15 -7.53 8.39
C VAL A 38 1.42 -6.80 7.28
N LEU A 39 1.95 -5.63 6.90
CA LEU A 39 1.36 -4.74 5.92
C LEU A 39 2.22 -4.84 4.65
N LEU A 40 1.59 -5.25 3.54
CA LEU A 40 2.22 -5.33 2.23
C LEU A 40 1.59 -4.24 1.36
N ALA A 41 2.37 -3.23 1.01
CA ALA A 41 1.91 -2.16 0.13
C ALA A 41 2.44 -2.35 -1.30
N THR A 42 1.69 -1.87 -2.27
CA THR A 42 2.05 -1.87 -3.69
C THR A 42 2.68 -0.57 -4.15
N ASP A 43 2.86 0.40 -3.25
CA ASP A 43 3.54 1.66 -3.53
C ASP A 43 4.34 2.12 -2.31
N SER A 44 5.27 3.04 -2.53
CA SER A 44 6.22 3.52 -1.52
C SER A 44 5.58 4.52 -0.54
N ILE A 45 6.05 4.50 0.72
CA ILE A 45 5.70 5.52 1.73
C ILE A 45 6.31 6.88 1.42
N GLU A 46 7.43 6.90 0.70
CA GLU A 46 8.22 8.11 0.52
C GLU A 46 7.33 9.25 0.04
N ARG A 47 7.44 10.40 0.71
CA ARG A 47 6.77 11.60 0.24
C ARG A 47 7.40 11.98 -1.09
N SER A 48 6.57 12.18 -2.11
CA SER A 48 7.00 12.80 -3.34
C SER A 48 7.70 14.12 -3.00
N ARG A 49 9.02 14.19 -3.20
CA ARG A 49 9.72 15.47 -3.45
C ARG A 49 9.41 15.89 -4.88
N VAL A 50 8.13 15.93 -5.23
CA VAL A 50 7.70 16.64 -6.43
C VAL A 50 7.88 18.10 -6.06
N ALA A 51 9.02 18.67 -6.45
CA ALA A 51 9.08 20.11 -6.65
C ALA A 51 7.83 20.47 -7.47
N PRO A 52 7.07 21.53 -7.11
CA PRO A 52 5.87 21.88 -7.85
C PRO A 52 6.24 21.95 -9.31
N ALA A 53 5.81 20.94 -10.08
CA ALA A 53 6.02 20.93 -11.50
C ALA A 53 5.20 22.10 -12.04
N ASP A 54 5.75 22.80 -13.02
CA ASP A 54 5.01 23.79 -13.78
C ASP A 54 3.63 23.23 -14.16
N GLU A 55 2.58 24.05 -14.03
CA GLU A 55 1.21 23.63 -14.30
C GLU A 55 1.15 22.91 -15.66
N PRO A 56 0.57 21.70 -15.73
CA PRO A 56 0.53 20.96 -16.99
C PRO A 56 -0.19 21.81 -18.05
N GLU A 57 0.52 22.13 -19.15
CA GLU A 57 -0.03 22.90 -20.28
C GLU A 57 -1.12 22.12 -21.03
N ASP A 58 -1.16 20.80 -20.88
CA ASP A 58 -2.09 19.90 -21.56
C ASP A 58 -3.24 19.45 -20.65
N ALA A 59 -4.42 19.21 -21.26
CA ALA A 59 -5.56 18.63 -20.56
C ALA A 59 -5.25 17.19 -20.11
N PRO A 60 -5.61 16.80 -18.87
CA PRO A 60 -5.31 15.47 -18.36
C PRO A 60 -6.00 14.38 -19.18
N ASP A 61 -5.26 13.31 -19.48
CA ASP A 61 -5.81 12.14 -20.18
C ASP A 61 -6.63 11.27 -19.22
N PHE A 62 -7.53 10.45 -19.77
CA PHE A 62 -8.35 9.51 -19.01
C PHE A 62 -7.49 8.58 -18.13
N SER A 63 -6.33 8.16 -18.62
CA SER A 63 -5.40 7.30 -17.88
C SER A 63 -4.83 7.99 -16.64
N GLU A 64 -4.55 9.29 -16.71
CA GLU A 64 -4.11 10.09 -15.56
C GLU A 64 -5.22 10.19 -14.51
N GLY A 65 -6.45 10.48 -14.94
CA GLY A 65 -7.61 10.48 -14.04
C GLY A 65 -7.86 9.12 -13.39
N ALA A 66 -7.68 8.01 -14.12
CA ALA A 66 -7.84 6.66 -13.59
C ALA A 66 -6.76 6.33 -12.55
N VAL A 67 -5.49 6.69 -12.81
CA VAL A 67 -4.39 6.50 -11.86
C VAL A 67 -4.61 7.31 -10.59
N GLU A 68 -5.00 8.58 -10.71
CA GLU A 68 -5.29 9.44 -9.56
C GLU A 68 -6.42 8.85 -8.70
N LEU A 69 -7.48 8.36 -9.33
CA LEU A 69 -8.56 7.68 -8.61
C LEU A 69 -8.08 6.41 -7.91
N LEU A 70 -7.22 5.61 -8.54
CA LEU A 70 -6.64 4.41 -7.91
C LEU A 70 -5.75 4.78 -6.72
N GLN A 71 -4.91 5.81 -6.86
CA GLN A 71 -4.04 6.31 -5.79
C GLN A 71 -4.86 6.81 -4.61
N ALA A 72 -5.85 7.67 -4.86
CA ALA A 72 -6.70 8.25 -3.82
C ALA A 72 -7.58 7.21 -3.10
N THR A 73 -7.99 6.14 -3.78
CA THR A 73 -8.90 5.13 -3.20
C THR A 73 -8.18 3.94 -2.56
N LEU A 74 -6.98 3.59 -3.03
CA LEU A 74 -6.28 2.38 -2.59
C LEU A 74 -5.00 2.70 -1.82
N VAL A 75 -4.14 3.55 -2.37
CA VAL A 75 -2.78 3.77 -1.85
C VAL A 75 -2.82 4.73 -0.67
N ASP A 76 -3.34 5.93 -0.86
CA ASP A 76 -3.31 7.00 0.14
C ASP A 76 -3.97 6.62 1.48
N PRO A 77 -5.13 5.93 1.51
CA PRO A 77 -5.74 5.50 2.77
C PRO A 77 -4.86 4.53 3.56
N LEU A 78 -4.16 3.61 2.88
CA LEU A 78 -3.24 2.68 3.54
C LEU A 78 -2.06 3.44 4.14
N MET A 79 -1.47 4.36 3.38
CA MET A 79 -0.34 5.15 3.84
C MET A 79 -0.69 6.01 5.06
N HIS A 80 -1.87 6.62 5.04
CA HIS A 80 -2.39 7.37 6.16
C HIS A 80 -2.60 6.48 7.40
N ASP A 81 -3.24 5.32 7.22
CA ASP A 81 -3.52 4.40 8.32
C ASP A 81 -2.24 3.85 8.97
N VAL A 82 -1.20 3.52 8.19
CA VAL A 82 0.11 3.06 8.72
C VAL A 82 0.75 4.15 9.60
N ARG A 83 0.76 5.41 9.13
CA ARG A 83 1.29 6.54 9.91
C ARG A 83 0.51 6.77 11.19
N MET A 84 -0.81 6.70 11.10
CA MET A 84 -1.68 6.82 12.26
C MET A 84 -1.47 5.69 13.27
N LEU A 85 -1.29 4.45 12.81
CA LEU A 85 -0.97 3.31 13.66
C LEU A 85 0.30 3.55 14.49
N GLY A 86 1.41 3.92 13.84
CA GLY A 86 2.67 4.20 14.54
C GLY A 86 2.55 5.38 15.51
N LYS A 87 1.80 6.43 15.14
CA LYS A 87 1.51 7.56 16.03
C LYS A 87 0.71 7.15 17.27
N ILE A 88 -0.32 6.33 17.11
CA ILE A 88 -1.15 5.86 18.23
C ILE A 88 -0.32 4.94 19.14
N ASN A 89 0.50 4.05 18.57
CA ASN A 89 1.44 3.21 19.33
C ASN A 89 2.37 4.05 20.19
N LEU A 90 3.04 5.05 19.60
CA LEU A 90 3.95 5.95 20.32
C LEU A 90 3.24 6.65 21.48
N LEU A 91 2.06 7.25 21.23
CA LEU A 91 1.28 7.93 22.27
C LEU A 91 0.82 7.00 23.39
N ALA A 92 0.52 5.73 23.08
CA ALA A 92 0.12 4.74 24.06
C ALA A 92 1.30 4.27 24.92
N VAL A 93 2.48 4.11 24.34
CA VAL A 93 3.72 3.74 25.04
C VAL A 93 4.18 4.89 25.95
N ASP A 94 4.28 6.11 25.41
CA ASP A 94 4.74 7.29 26.16
C ASP A 94 3.79 7.69 27.29
N GLY A 95 2.49 7.45 27.10
CA GLY A 95 1.44 7.80 28.06
C GLY A 95 1.30 6.86 29.27
N GLY A 96 2.09 5.78 29.35
CA GLY A 96 2.25 4.95 30.55
C GLY A 96 0.93 4.53 31.23
N GLY A 97 0.04 3.85 30.50
CA GLY A 97 -1.23 3.31 31.01
C GLY A 97 -2.29 4.33 31.44
N SER A 98 -2.00 5.64 31.30
CA SER A 98 -2.93 6.75 31.52
C SER A 98 -2.94 7.71 30.33
N SER A 99 -2.70 7.15 29.15
CA SER A 99 -2.58 7.88 27.90
C SER A 99 -3.92 8.52 27.48
N GLY A 100 -3.86 9.56 26.65
CA GLY A 100 -5.06 10.11 26.01
C GLY A 100 -5.82 9.08 25.17
N VAL A 101 -5.12 8.04 24.68
CA VAL A 101 -5.70 6.93 23.92
C VAL A 101 -6.56 6.04 24.82
N ASP A 102 -6.08 5.71 26.02
CA ASP A 102 -6.85 4.90 26.97
C ASP A 102 -8.10 5.62 27.45
N ARG A 103 -8.00 6.92 27.76
CA ARG A 103 -9.17 7.75 28.09
C ARG A 103 -10.20 7.80 26.95
N TYR A 104 -9.73 7.88 25.70
CA TYR A 104 -10.61 7.84 24.53
C TYR A 104 -11.32 6.50 24.37
N GLN A 105 -10.62 5.39 24.63
CA GLN A 105 -11.19 4.05 24.58
C GLN A 105 -12.20 3.82 25.72
N GLU A 106 -11.89 4.24 26.93
CA GLU A 106 -12.79 4.19 28.10
C GLU A 106 -14.08 4.96 27.84
N ALA A 107 -14.00 6.17 27.28
CA ALA A 107 -15.17 6.97 26.90
C ALA A 107 -16.07 6.28 25.86
N ARG A 108 -15.54 5.27 25.15
CA ARG A 108 -16.26 4.45 24.16
C ARG A 108 -16.62 3.06 24.69
N GLY A 109 -16.38 2.78 25.97
CA GLY A 109 -16.60 1.47 26.58
C GLY A 109 -15.70 0.37 26.02
N LYS A 110 -14.54 0.73 25.47
CA LYS A 110 -13.55 -0.18 24.90
C LYS A 110 -12.44 -0.47 25.90
N ARG A 111 -11.75 -1.59 25.68
CA ARG A 111 -10.56 -1.96 26.47
C ARG A 111 -9.42 -0.95 26.23
N PRO A 112 -8.49 -0.80 27.19
CA PRO A 112 -7.27 -0.03 27.01
C PRO A 112 -6.58 -0.39 25.70
N TYR A 113 -6.03 0.62 25.02
CA TYR A 113 -5.34 0.38 23.77
C TYR A 113 -4.02 -0.31 24.05
N ARG A 114 -3.79 -1.46 23.40
CA ARG A 114 -2.49 -2.12 23.43
C ARG A 114 -1.74 -1.73 22.15
N PRO A 115 -0.48 -1.27 22.24
CA PRO A 115 0.34 -1.03 21.06
C PRO A 115 0.40 -2.27 20.16
N ILE A 116 0.25 -2.05 18.85
CA ILE A 116 0.21 -3.12 17.86
C ILE A 116 1.46 -3.00 17.00
N PRO A 117 2.48 -3.84 17.26
CA PRO A 117 3.67 -3.89 16.42
C PRO A 117 3.32 -4.28 14.99
N TYR A 118 4.06 -3.73 14.04
CA TYR A 118 3.84 -4.01 12.63
C TYR A 118 5.14 -4.22 11.85
N MET A 119 5.02 -4.95 10.74
CA MET A 119 5.97 -4.96 9.64
C MET A 119 5.34 -4.21 8.47
N PHE A 120 6.12 -3.35 7.80
CA PHE A 120 5.64 -2.63 6.62
C PHE A 120 6.58 -2.88 5.44
N VAL A 121 6.15 -3.78 4.54
CA VAL A 121 6.89 -4.13 3.33
C VAL A 121 6.28 -3.37 2.16
N ALA A 122 7.11 -2.56 1.50
CA ALA A 122 6.69 -1.77 0.36
C ALA A 122 7.88 -1.51 -0.57
N PRO A 123 7.60 -1.19 -1.85
CA PRO A 123 8.62 -0.79 -2.77
C PRO A 123 9.46 0.39 -2.25
N SER A 124 10.76 0.30 -2.49
CA SER A 124 11.74 1.34 -2.12
C SER A 124 11.48 2.69 -2.78
N SER A 125 10.81 2.74 -3.94
CA SER A 125 10.56 3.98 -4.67
C SER A 125 9.15 3.99 -5.26
N ARG A 126 8.58 5.19 -5.35
CA ARG A 126 7.27 5.39 -5.99
C ARG A 126 7.28 4.88 -7.43
N GLY A 127 6.18 4.24 -7.80
CA GLY A 127 5.95 3.72 -9.15
C GLY A 127 6.92 2.63 -9.60
N ALA A 128 7.54 1.92 -8.66
CA ALA A 128 8.37 0.76 -8.96
C ALA A 128 7.58 -0.32 -9.72
N LEU A 129 6.32 -0.54 -9.34
CA LEU A 129 5.42 -1.49 -10.02
C LEU A 129 5.10 -1.03 -11.44
N GLY A 130 4.83 0.25 -11.66
CA GLY A 130 4.56 0.77 -13.01
C GLY A 130 5.76 0.68 -13.95
N ARG A 131 6.97 0.94 -13.44
CA ARG A 131 8.22 0.73 -14.20
C ARG A 131 8.43 -0.75 -14.53
N CYS A 132 8.24 -1.63 -13.55
CA CYS A 132 8.35 -3.08 -13.76
C CYS A 132 7.33 -3.57 -14.80
N ALA A 133 6.08 -3.12 -14.73
CA ALA A 133 5.04 -3.47 -15.68
C ALA A 133 5.41 -3.02 -17.10
N THR A 134 5.92 -1.79 -17.23
CA THR A 134 6.37 -1.21 -18.51
C THR A 134 7.54 -2.00 -19.11
N GLU A 135 8.51 -2.38 -18.28
CA GLU A 135 9.66 -3.18 -18.70
C GLU A 135 9.23 -4.56 -19.22
N VAL A 136 8.45 -5.31 -18.43
CA VAL A 136 7.98 -6.64 -18.82
C VAL A 136 7.06 -6.58 -20.03
N PHE A 137 6.19 -5.57 -20.13
CA PHE A 137 5.33 -5.37 -21.30
C PHE A 137 6.14 -5.10 -22.57
N ARG A 138 7.16 -4.24 -22.49
CA ARG A 138 8.07 -3.95 -23.61
C ARG A 138 8.87 -5.20 -24.03
N ASP A 139 9.33 -6.01 -23.09
CA ASP A 139 10.08 -7.22 -23.40
C ASP A 139 9.21 -8.29 -24.07
N ARG A 140 7.95 -8.41 -23.62
CA ARG A 140 6.98 -9.38 -24.16
C ARG A 140 6.44 -8.96 -25.52
N TYR A 141 6.04 -7.70 -25.66
CA TYR A 141 5.30 -7.19 -26.83
C TYR A 141 6.12 -6.26 -27.73
N GLY A 142 7.40 -6.04 -27.43
CA GLY A 142 8.28 -5.21 -28.23
C GLY A 142 8.42 -5.68 -29.69
N GLY A 143 8.44 -4.71 -30.60
CA GLY A 143 8.68 -4.93 -32.03
C GLY A 143 7.50 -5.60 -32.76
N LEU A 144 7.83 -6.45 -33.74
CA LEU A 144 6.83 -7.13 -34.60
C LEU A 144 5.99 -8.19 -33.87
N LYS A 145 6.33 -8.54 -32.62
CA LYS A 145 5.64 -9.53 -31.79
C LYS A 145 4.32 -9.00 -31.22
N GLY A 146 4.29 -7.74 -30.78
CA GLY A 146 3.08 -7.11 -30.20
C GLY A 146 1.99 -6.82 -31.22
N LEU A 147 2.36 -6.50 -32.47
CA LEU A 147 1.43 -6.17 -33.56
C LEU A 147 0.42 -7.28 -33.90
N ARG A 148 0.64 -8.51 -33.44
CA ARG A 148 -0.25 -9.67 -33.66
C ARG A 148 -1.01 -10.12 -32.42
N SER A 149 -0.77 -9.52 -31.25
CA SER A 149 -1.48 -9.87 -30.03
C SER A 149 -2.73 -9.01 -29.86
N PRO A 150 -3.93 -9.60 -29.70
CA PRO A 150 -5.14 -8.84 -29.38
C PRO A 150 -5.03 -8.13 -28.02
N ASP A 151 -4.32 -8.73 -27.05
CA ASP A 151 -4.13 -8.17 -25.71
C ASP A 151 -3.25 -6.91 -25.76
N PHE A 152 -2.25 -6.90 -26.64
CA PHE A 152 -1.43 -5.71 -26.87
C PHE A 152 -2.27 -4.54 -27.38
N ALA A 153 -3.13 -4.76 -28.38
CA ALA A 153 -3.98 -3.71 -28.94
C ALA A 153 -4.98 -3.17 -27.90
N LEU A 154 -5.54 -4.05 -27.06
CA LEU A 154 -6.46 -3.67 -26.00
C LEU A 154 -5.76 -2.87 -24.89
N LEU A 155 -4.61 -3.34 -24.40
CA LEU A 155 -3.84 -2.64 -23.37
C LEU A 155 -3.37 -1.27 -23.89
N THR A 156 -2.81 -1.20 -25.09
CA THR A 156 -2.36 0.09 -25.67
C THR A 156 -3.51 1.09 -25.84
N ARG A 157 -4.70 0.60 -26.19
CA ARG A 157 -5.92 1.43 -26.30
C ARG A 157 -6.44 1.91 -24.94
N LEU A 158 -6.38 1.07 -23.91
CA LEU A 158 -6.82 1.41 -22.56
C LEU A 158 -5.85 2.36 -21.85
N LEU A 159 -4.57 2.26 -22.17
CA LEU A 159 -3.53 3.02 -21.48
C LEU A 159 -3.39 4.45 -22.00
N GLY A 160 -3.67 4.72 -23.29
CA GLY A 160 -3.67 6.06 -23.88
C GLY A 160 -2.29 6.76 -23.86
N GLY A 161 -1.87 7.36 -24.98
CA GLY A 161 -0.65 8.19 -25.05
C GLY A 161 0.65 7.54 -24.51
N ALA A 162 1.73 8.33 -24.46
CA ALA A 162 3.02 7.93 -23.92
C ALA A 162 3.39 8.86 -22.74
N GLY A 163 2.71 8.71 -21.61
CA GLY A 163 2.94 9.49 -20.39
C GLY A 163 3.49 8.64 -19.23
N HIS A 164 3.95 9.27 -18.16
CA HIS A 164 4.46 8.58 -16.96
C HIS A 164 3.36 7.78 -16.23
N SER A 165 2.11 8.23 -16.30
CA SER A 165 0.91 7.57 -15.74
C SER A 165 0.56 6.25 -16.45
N HIS A 166 1.15 6.00 -17.62
CA HIS A 166 0.94 4.78 -18.40
C HIS A 166 1.41 3.53 -17.65
N GLY A 167 2.60 3.59 -17.04
CA GLY A 167 3.18 2.44 -16.33
C GLY A 167 2.36 2.05 -15.11
N GLU A 168 1.91 3.04 -14.34
CA GLU A 168 1.08 2.80 -13.15
C GLU A 168 -0.22 2.10 -13.52
N LEU A 169 -0.97 2.62 -14.48
CA LEU A 169 -2.22 1.99 -14.92
C LEU A 169 -1.97 0.58 -15.49
N LEU A 170 -0.88 0.40 -16.23
CA LEU A 170 -0.48 -0.90 -16.76
C LEU A 170 -0.24 -1.90 -15.62
N SER A 171 0.37 -1.51 -14.50
CA SER A 171 0.60 -2.41 -13.36
C SER A 171 -0.68 -2.99 -12.74
N TYR A 172 -1.81 -2.28 -12.85
CA TYR A 172 -3.12 -2.74 -12.38
C TYR A 172 -3.87 -3.61 -13.39
N LEU A 173 -3.46 -3.59 -14.66
CA LEU A 173 -4.14 -4.31 -15.75
C LEU A 173 -3.32 -5.51 -16.25
N PHE A 174 -2.01 -5.48 -16.04
CA PHE A 174 -1.08 -6.42 -16.61
C PHE A 174 -0.86 -7.60 -15.66
N PHE A 175 -1.56 -8.71 -15.89
CA PHE A 175 -1.48 -9.92 -15.05
C PHE A 175 -0.75 -11.07 -15.75
N GLU A 176 0.35 -10.78 -16.42
CA GLU A 176 1.20 -11.82 -17.04
C GLU A 176 2.08 -12.50 -15.99
N ARG A 177 2.38 -13.79 -16.22
CA ARG A 177 3.21 -14.61 -15.32
C ARG A 177 4.56 -13.96 -15.04
N GLU A 178 5.22 -13.43 -16.08
CA GLU A 178 6.53 -12.81 -15.98
C GLU A 178 6.50 -11.56 -15.09
N PHE A 179 5.43 -10.77 -15.17
CA PHE A 179 5.26 -9.61 -14.32
C PHE A 179 5.01 -10.01 -12.87
N VAL A 180 4.14 -11.00 -12.64
CA VAL A 180 3.88 -11.54 -11.30
C VAL A 180 5.15 -12.12 -10.66
N ASP A 181 5.96 -12.86 -11.43
CA ASP A 181 7.24 -13.40 -10.97
C ASP A 181 8.20 -12.24 -10.56
N SER A 182 8.26 -11.16 -11.34
CA SER A 182 9.03 -9.96 -10.99
C SER A 182 8.52 -9.25 -9.74
N LEU A 183 7.20 -9.16 -9.54
CA LEU A 183 6.62 -8.55 -8.34
C LEU A 183 6.91 -9.38 -7.08
N ILE A 184 6.88 -10.71 -7.18
CA ILE A 184 7.22 -11.60 -6.06
C ILE A 184 8.67 -11.40 -5.64
N GLU A 185 9.59 -11.30 -6.61
CA GLU A 185 11.00 -11.09 -6.31
C GLU A 185 11.26 -9.70 -5.72
N MET A 186 10.60 -8.67 -6.25
CA MET A 186 10.63 -7.32 -5.66
C MET A 186 10.15 -7.34 -4.20
N GLY A 187 9.00 -7.97 -3.92
CA GLY A 187 8.47 -8.08 -2.57
C GLY A 187 9.38 -8.86 -1.61
N ARG A 188 10.12 -9.87 -2.10
CA ARG A 188 11.14 -10.57 -1.30
C ARG A 188 12.32 -9.65 -0.95
N SER A 189 12.78 -8.87 -1.93
CA SER A 189 13.84 -7.88 -1.71
C SER A 189 13.40 -6.80 -0.72
N ASP A 190 12.17 -6.31 -0.84
CA ASP A 190 11.61 -5.31 0.08
C ASP A 190 11.44 -5.88 1.49
N ALA A 191 10.98 -7.12 1.62
CA ALA A 191 10.88 -7.79 2.91
C ALA A 191 12.25 -8.00 3.56
N THR A 192 13.25 -8.41 2.78
CA THR A 192 14.64 -8.54 3.27
C THR A 192 15.17 -7.19 3.72
N SER A 193 14.94 -6.13 2.94
CA SER A 193 15.32 -4.77 3.29
C SER A 193 14.67 -4.28 4.59
N TRP A 194 13.42 -4.67 4.86
CA TRP A 194 12.77 -4.37 6.15
C TRP A 194 13.46 -5.09 7.31
N LEU A 195 13.70 -6.39 7.15
CA LEU A 195 14.35 -7.21 8.18
C LEU A 195 15.76 -6.70 8.53
N GLU A 196 16.46 -6.13 7.56
CA GLU A 196 17.79 -5.52 7.74
C GLU A 196 17.75 -4.13 8.38
N ARG A 197 16.64 -3.40 8.28
CA ARG A 197 16.50 -2.04 8.86
C ARG A 197 16.02 -2.06 10.31
N VAL A 198 15.20 -3.04 10.67
CA VAL A 198 14.60 -3.12 12.01
C VAL A 198 15.47 -3.98 12.91
N ASP A 199 16.27 -3.32 13.74
CA ASP A 199 17.09 -3.96 14.76
C ASP A 199 16.47 -3.81 16.16
N GLY A 200 16.88 -4.69 17.09
CA GLY A 200 16.52 -4.62 18.50
C GLY A 200 15.77 -5.84 19.03
N PRO A 201 15.38 -5.84 20.32
CA PRO A 201 14.83 -7.02 21.00
C PRO A 201 13.47 -7.46 20.46
N GLU A 202 12.71 -6.55 19.84
CA GLU A 202 11.39 -6.83 19.25
C GLU A 202 11.45 -7.01 17.72
N ALA A 203 12.63 -7.02 17.10
CA ALA A 203 12.78 -7.27 15.67
C ALA A 203 12.11 -8.62 15.27
N PRO A 204 11.41 -8.69 14.12
CA PRO A 204 11.35 -7.71 13.04
C PRO A 204 10.23 -6.67 13.19
N TRP A 205 9.66 -6.53 14.39
CA TRP A 205 8.48 -5.74 14.62
C TRP A 205 8.81 -4.30 15.01
N TYR A 206 8.08 -3.37 14.40
CA TYR A 206 8.25 -1.95 14.61
C TYR A 206 7.01 -1.35 15.29
N LEU A 207 7.21 -0.38 16.19
CA LEU A 207 6.14 0.25 16.95
C LEU A 207 5.96 1.72 16.61
N ASP A 208 7.06 2.42 16.35
CA ASP A 208 7.08 3.86 16.12
C ASP A 208 6.51 4.23 14.74
N PRO A 209 6.29 5.53 14.46
CA PRO A 209 5.91 5.99 13.12
C PRO A 209 6.91 5.55 12.06
N VAL A 210 6.42 4.90 11.00
CA VAL A 210 7.24 4.36 9.90
C VAL A 210 8.13 5.41 9.22
N ASP A 211 7.71 6.68 9.25
CA ASP A 211 8.51 7.79 8.72
C ASP A 211 9.84 7.96 9.47
N LEU A 212 9.95 7.55 10.75
CA LEU A 212 11.21 7.58 11.51
C LEU A 212 12.20 6.50 11.04
N LEU A 213 11.69 5.34 10.62
CA LEU A 213 12.49 4.25 10.06
C LEU A 213 12.97 4.57 8.64
N LEU A 214 12.14 5.27 7.87
CA LEU A 214 12.41 5.61 6.46
C LEU A 214 13.07 6.98 6.27
N GLY A 215 13.05 7.84 7.28
CA GLY A 215 13.35 9.27 7.20
C GLY A 215 14.45 9.74 8.13
N GLY A 216 15.61 9.08 8.11
CA GLY A 216 16.83 9.66 8.66
C GLY A 216 17.31 10.87 7.85
N THR A 217 16.56 11.99 7.85
CA THR A 217 16.98 13.42 7.87
C THR A 217 15.78 14.32 7.53
N GLU A 218 15.51 15.27 8.43
CA GLU A 218 14.77 16.51 8.13
C GLU A 218 15.41 17.29 6.97
#